data_AF-A0AAT9IUE3-F1
#
_entry.id   AF-A0AAT9IUE3-F1
#
_cell.length_a   1.000
_cell.length_b   1.000
_cell.length_c   1.000
_cell.angle_alpha   90.00
_cell.angle_beta   90.00
_cell.angle_gamma   90.00
#
_symmetry.space_group_name_H-M   'P 1'
#
loop_
_entity.id
_entity.type
_entity.pdbx_description
1 polymer ?
#
loop_
_entity_poly.entity_id
_entity_poly.type
_entity_poly.pdbx_seq_one_letter_code
_entity_poly.pdbx_strand_id
1 'polypeptide(L)'
;MAAPHIEAGLYVGDVMHQRFAPKQHRLNYRIFQVLLDLDRLDDDLKQTKCLSRNRFNLFGFYDRDHGPDKAAAHTGTLKDRMIRLLAGHGLLRQ
;
A
#
# COMPACT_ATOMS: atom_id res chain seq x y z
N MET A 1 -18.13 8.44 14.84
CA MET A 1 -16.80 9.04 15.05
C MET A 1 -16.01 8.82 13.77
N ALA A 2 -15.48 9.87 13.13
CA ALA A 2 -14.59 9.69 11.99
C ALA A 2 -13.32 8.97 12.45
N ALA A 3 -12.80 8.05 11.64
CA ALA A 3 -11.52 7.39 11.94
C ALA A 3 -10.41 8.46 12.01
N PRO A 4 -9.40 8.28 12.90
CA PRO A 4 -8.27 9.19 12.96
C PRO A 4 -7.58 9.24 11.61
N HIS A 5 -7.22 10.46 11.18
CA HIS A 5 -6.47 10.68 9.97
C HIS A 5 -5.05 10.13 10.11
N ILE A 6 -4.61 9.33 9.14
CA ILE A 6 -3.22 8.86 9.04
C ILE A 6 -2.55 9.68 7.95
N GLU A 7 -1.55 10.49 8.31
CA GLU A 7 -0.76 11.21 7.32
C GLU A 7 0.08 10.24 6.47
N ALA A 8 0.10 10.47 5.16
CA ALA A 8 1.01 9.76 4.27
C ALA A 8 2.46 9.99 4.71
N GLY A 9 3.26 8.93 4.68
CA GLY A 9 4.60 8.96 5.25
C GLY A 9 5.56 7.93 4.67
N LEU A 10 6.85 8.27 4.72
CA LEU A 10 7.94 7.36 4.37
C LEU A 10 8.54 6.77 5.64
N TYR A 11 8.43 5.45 5.76
CA TYR A 11 8.98 4.68 6.87
C TYR A 11 10.30 4.08 6.44
N VAL A 12 11.40 4.64 6.94
CA VAL A 12 12.75 4.16 6.64
C VAL A 12 13.20 3.24 7.76
N GLY A 13 13.86 2.13 7.41
CA GLY A 13 14.39 1.19 8.40
C GLY A 13 15.43 0.26 7.82
N ASP A 14 15.99 -0.57 8.69
CA ASP A 14 16.94 -1.61 8.30
C ASP A 14 16.25 -2.97 8.41
N VAL A 15 16.42 -3.80 7.38
CA VAL A 15 16.03 -5.21 7.40
C VAL A 15 17.28 -6.06 7.55
N MET A 16 17.20 -7.01 8.46
CA MET A 16 18.21 -8.04 8.65
C MET A 16 17.63 -9.41 8.27
N HIS A 17 18.24 -10.05 7.28
CA HIS A 17 18.01 -11.45 6.95
C HIS A 17 19.14 -12.29 7.55
N GLN A 18 18.80 -13.19 8.48
CA GLN A 18 19.71 -14.18 9.05
C GLN A 18 19.33 -15.57 8.56
N ARG A 19 20.28 -16.28 7.94
CA ARG A 19 20.16 -17.70 7.65
C ARG A 19 21.13 -18.45 8.56
N PHE A 20 20.63 -19.44 9.31
CA PHE A 20 21.44 -20.23 10.24
C PHE A 20 22.02 -21.51 9.62
N ALA A 21 21.32 -22.10 8.63
CA ALA A 21 21.73 -23.33 7.96
C ALA A 21 21.30 -23.34 6.48
N PRO A 22 21.98 -24.10 5.59
CA PRO A 22 23.17 -24.92 5.85
C PRO A 22 24.47 -24.11 5.99
N LYS A 23 24.49 -22.84 5.57
CA LYS A 23 25.62 -21.90 5.76
C LYS A 23 25.11 -20.65 6.47
N GLN A 24 25.85 -20.19 7.48
CA GLN A 24 25.53 -18.95 8.17
C GLN A 24 25.73 -17.74 7.23
N HIS A 25 24.70 -16.91 7.12
CA HIS A 25 24.74 -15.69 6.33
C HIS A 25 23.86 -14.64 7.00
N ARG A 26 24.40 -13.42 7.09
CA ARG A 26 23.70 -12.23 7.59
C ARG A 26 23.74 -11.14 6.55
N LEU A 27 22.58 -10.71 6.09
CA LEU A 27 22.42 -9.60 5.16
C LEU A 27 21.64 -8.48 5.87
N ASN A 28 22.28 -7.33 6.05
CA ASN A 28 21.65 -6.13 6.59
C ASN A 28 21.58 -5.10 5.47
N TYR A 29 20.41 -4.51 5.23
CA TYR A 29 20.24 -3.47 4.21
C TYR A 29 19.10 -2.53 4.56
N ARG A 30 19.22 -1.31 4.02
CA ARG A 30 18.21 -0.25 4.19
C ARG A 30 17.03 -0.51 3.28
N ILE A 31 15.84 -0.31 3.83
CA ILE A 31 14.59 -0.31 3.11
C ILE A 31 13.81 0.97 3.42
N PHE A 32 12.80 1.23 2.60
CA PHE A 32 11.74 2.15 2.95
C PHE A 32 10.39 1.50 2.64
N GLN A 33 9.34 1.96 3.32
CA GLN A 33 7.95 1.64 3.03
C GLN A 33 7.16 2.94 2.96
N VAL A 34 6.10 2.94 2.17
CA VAL A 34 5.22 4.11 2.02
C VAL A 34 3.88 3.78 2.67
N LEU A 35 3.46 4.61 3.61
CA LEU A 35 2.11 4.57 4.16
C LEU A 35 1.24 5.55 3.38
N LEU A 36 0.13 5.05 2.86
CA LEU A 36 -0.84 5.82 2.11
C LEU A 36 -2.23 5.53 2.66
N ASP A 37 -2.98 6.58 2.99
CA ASP A 37 -4.39 6.45 3.36
C ASP A 37 -5.23 6.30 2.08
N LEU A 38 -5.95 5.18 1.95
CA LEU A 38 -6.81 4.93 0.80
C LEU A 38 -8.00 5.89 0.71
N ASP A 39 -8.41 6.49 1.84
CA ASP A 39 -9.49 7.47 1.88
C ASP A 39 -9.07 8.84 1.33
N ARG A 40 -7.77 9.14 1.36
CA ARG A 40 -7.20 10.45 0.98
C ARG A 40 -6.12 10.38 -0.10
N LEU A 41 -5.96 9.22 -0.70
CA LEU A 41 -4.91 8.90 -1.67
C LEU A 41 -4.75 9.97 -2.76
N ASP A 42 -5.83 10.49 -3.31
CA ASP A 42 -5.76 11.50 -4.36
C ASP A 42 -5.24 12.85 -3.86
N ASP A 43 -5.51 13.21 -2.61
CA ASP A 43 -5.05 14.47 -2.01
C ASP A 43 -3.60 14.39 -1.57
N ASP A 44 -3.18 13.26 -1.00
CA ASP A 44 -1.79 13.01 -0.59
C ASP A 44 -0.86 12.99 -1.80
N LEU A 45 -1.30 12.34 -2.88
CA LEU A 45 -0.50 12.20 -4.10
C LEU A 45 -0.45 13.49 -4.93
N LYS A 46 -1.44 14.39 -4.84
CA LYS A 46 -1.35 15.71 -5.48
C LYS A 46 -0.19 16.56 -4.94
N GLN A 47 0.18 16.37 -3.68
CA GLN A 47 1.26 17.13 -3.03
C GLN A 47 2.66 16.60 -3.40
N THR A 48 2.75 15.39 -3.97
CA THR A 48 4.01 14.71 -4.25
C THR A 48 4.29 14.63 -5.76
N LYS A 49 5.25 15.40 -6.26
CA LYS A 49 5.53 15.49 -7.72
C LYS A 49 6.02 14.18 -8.34
N CYS A 50 6.79 13.36 -7.61
CA CYS A 50 7.42 12.14 -8.12
C CYS A 50 6.59 10.86 -7.89
N LEU A 51 5.40 10.97 -7.30
CA LEU A 51 4.51 9.85 -7.02
C LEU A 51 3.14 10.14 -7.62
N SER A 52 2.55 9.19 -8.33
CA SER A 52 1.22 9.40 -8.90
C SER A 52 0.37 8.15 -8.95
N ARG A 53 -0.95 8.35 -8.94
CA ARG A 53 -1.95 7.29 -9.05
C ARG A 53 -2.33 7.00 -10.50
N ASN A 54 -2.37 5.72 -10.88
CA ASN A 54 -2.82 5.18 -12.17
C ASN A 54 -2.21 5.86 -13.41
N ARG A 55 -1.00 6.41 -13.29
CA ARG A 55 -0.24 7.01 -14.39
C ARG A 55 1.26 6.85 -14.16
N PHE A 56 2.02 6.93 -15.24
CA PHE A 56 3.47 6.83 -15.21
C PHE A 56 4.12 8.04 -14.53
N ASN A 57 5.08 7.78 -13.65
CA ASN A 57 5.93 8.75 -12.94
C ASN A 57 7.16 8.00 -12.38
N LEU A 58 8.08 8.68 -11.68
CA LEU A 58 9.22 8.03 -11.02
C LEU A 58 8.75 6.89 -10.10
N PHE A 59 7.66 7.11 -9.38
CA PHE A 59 6.92 6.08 -8.68
C PHE A 59 5.43 6.13 -9.08
N GLY A 60 4.88 5.01 -9.50
CA GLY A 60 3.46 4.88 -9.88
C GLY A 60 2.72 3.95 -8.92
N PHE A 61 1.68 4.46 -8.27
CA PHE A 61 0.71 3.64 -7.54
C PHE A 61 -0.41 3.27 -8.50
N TYR A 62 -0.54 2.00 -8.86
CA TYR A 62 -1.62 1.54 -9.72
C TYR A 62 -2.59 0.70 -8.90
N ASP A 63 -3.87 1.10 -8.87
CA ASP A 63 -4.88 0.38 -8.09
C ASP A 63 -4.88 -1.13 -8.45
N ARG A 64 -4.68 -1.47 -9.74
CA ARG A 64 -4.60 -2.85 -10.24
C ARG A 64 -3.49 -3.71 -9.61
N ASP A 65 -2.42 -3.09 -9.13
CA ASP A 65 -1.25 -3.80 -8.59
C ASP A 65 -1.48 -4.25 -7.14
N HIS A 66 -2.58 -3.82 -6.52
CA HIS A 66 -2.88 -4.08 -5.11
C HIS A 66 -4.21 -4.82 -4.89
N GLY A 67 -4.35 -5.41 -3.71
CA GLY A 67 -5.53 -6.18 -3.29
C GLY A 67 -5.46 -7.67 -3.66
N PRO A 68 -6.25 -8.53 -2.98
CA PRO A 68 -6.22 -9.97 -3.17
C PRO A 68 -6.92 -10.43 -4.46
N ASP A 69 -7.94 -9.71 -4.91
CA ASP A 69 -8.67 -10.05 -6.13
C ASP A 69 -8.08 -9.30 -7.34
N LYS A 70 -7.22 -10.01 -8.06
CA LYS A 70 -6.61 -9.53 -9.31
C LYS A 70 -7.57 -9.56 -10.49
N ALA A 71 -8.61 -10.40 -10.48
CA ALA A 71 -9.59 -10.44 -11.56
C ALA A 71 -10.46 -9.17 -11.56
N ALA A 72 -10.77 -8.64 -10.37
CA ALA A 72 -11.45 -7.37 -10.21
C ALA A 72 -10.54 -6.13 -10.35
N ALA A 73 -9.28 -6.28 -10.74
CA ALA A 73 -8.29 -5.17 -10.77
C ALA A 73 -8.70 -3.96 -11.61
N HIS A 74 -9.61 -4.13 -12.56
CA HIS A 74 -10.10 -3.08 -13.45
C HIS A 74 -11.51 -2.58 -13.11
N THR A 75 -12.11 -3.05 -12.02
CA THR A 75 -13.53 -2.78 -11.70
C THR A 75 -13.74 -1.57 -10.78
N GLY A 76 -12.70 -0.79 -10.50
CA GLY A 76 -12.78 0.40 -9.65
C GLY A 76 -11.49 0.67 -8.89
N THR A 77 -11.57 1.59 -7.93
CA THR A 77 -10.44 1.93 -7.06
C THR A 77 -10.08 0.77 -6.14
N LEU A 78 -8.84 0.73 -5.62
CA LEU A 78 -8.47 -0.24 -4.59
C LEU A 78 -9.38 -0.12 -3.36
N LYS A 79 -9.68 1.11 -2.93
CA LYS A 79 -10.58 1.39 -1.81
C LYS A 79 -11.94 0.73 -2.00
N ASP A 80 -12.60 0.96 -3.13
CA ASP A 80 -13.94 0.40 -3.39
C ASP A 80 -13.92 -1.12 -3.40
N ARG A 81 -12.85 -1.71 -3.96
CA ARG A 81 -12.66 -3.16 -3.97
C ARG A 81 -12.45 -3.72 -2.56
N MET A 82 -11.70 -3.02 -1.71
CA MET A 82 -11.50 -3.43 -0.31
C MET A 82 -12.80 -3.31 0.47
N ILE A 83 -13.58 -2.24 0.28
CA ILE A 83 -14.89 -2.06 0.91
C ILE A 83 -15.83 -3.20 0.50
N ARG A 84 -15.92 -3.51 -0.80
CA ARG A 84 -16.75 -4.62 -1.29
C ARG A 84 -16.30 -5.96 -0.71
N LEU A 85 -14.99 -6.22 -0.67
CA LEU A 85 -14.45 -7.46 -0.11
C LEU A 85 -14.80 -7.60 1.37
N LEU A 86 -14.54 -6.56 2.17
CA LEU A 86 -14.81 -6.57 3.60
C LEU A 86 -16.31 -6.68 3.90
N ALA A 87 -17.17 -6.00 3.12
CA ALA A 87 -18.62 -6.15 3.22
C ALA A 87 -19.08 -7.58 2.88
N GLY A 88 -18.52 -8.20 1.84
CA GLY A 88 -18.80 -9.59 1.47
C GLY A 88 -18.42 -10.61 2.55
N HIS A 89 -17.47 -10.27 3.41
CA HIS A 89 -17.07 -11.08 4.57
C HIS A 89 -17.71 -10.65 5.89
N GLY A 90 -18.62 -9.66 5.90
CA GLY A 90 -19.25 -9.14 7.11
C GLY A 90 -18.31 -8.37 8.05
N LEU A 91 -17.14 -7.96 7.57
CA LEU A 91 -16.10 -7.24 8.33
C LEU A 91 -16.29 -5.71 8.30
N LEU A 92 -17.20 -5.21 7.46
CA LEU A 92 -17.67 -3.83 7.48
C LEU A 92 -19.16 -3.83 7.83
N ARG A 93 -19.52 -3.16 8.94
CA ARG A 93 -20.90 -2.77 9.22
C ARG A 93 -21.17 -1.45 8.52
N GLN A 94 -22.27 -1.40 7.75
CA GLN A 94 -22.80 -0.16 7.20
C GLN A 94 -23.41 0.71 8.30
#